data_AF-A0A160FJ45-F1
#
_entry.id   AF-A0A160FJ45-F1
#
_cell.length_a   1.000
_cell.length_b   1.000
_cell.length_c   1.000
_cell.angle_alpha   90.00
_cell.angle_beta   90.00
_cell.angle_gamma   90.00
#
_symmetry.space_group_name_H-M   'P 1'
#
loop_
_entity.id
_entity.type
_entity.pdbx_description
1 polymer ?
#
loop_
_entity_poly.entity_id
_entity_poly.type
_entity_poly.pdbx_seq_one_letter_code
_entity_poly.pdbx_strand_id
1 'polypeptide(L)'
;MWYDDEGNIRKTKVRKFGKRYSDEFSRLVNGGLSLCAAGRRLGMGETSALIRGNKLLHQKSETVSHQKMVSSLRRAWSACVRRQPSVGRLTRAFKDSPAVFLKLSIYDGDWLKAFNRRHDDKGRGKRIAAKWVAKATASLKSAHASLLALEIPVQVTWTKLTEVAGLGFSRGCMHHPEIATLREELCEPVVRFRDRAFDIWLSRLASNRPKTSAQFAEVTGLRTLSPAQKMRLEVWLKKSS
;
A
#
# COMPACT_ATOMS: atom_id res chain seq x y z
N MET A 1 -12.88 18.47 -14.84
CA MET A 1 -13.87 18.41 -13.75
C MET A 1 -15.20 18.30 -14.45
N TRP A 2 -15.94 17.24 -14.21
CA TRP A 2 -17.28 17.09 -14.74
C TRP A 2 -18.21 16.75 -13.59
N TYR A 3 -19.39 17.32 -13.67
CA TYR A 3 -20.49 17.11 -12.75
C TYR A 3 -21.29 15.91 -13.28
N ASP A 4 -21.76 15.03 -12.40
CA ASP A 4 -22.81 14.10 -12.81
C ASP A 4 -24.15 14.85 -12.92
N ASP A 5 -25.19 14.16 -13.39
CA ASP A 5 -26.53 14.73 -13.59
C ASP A 5 -27.16 15.24 -12.28
N GLU A 6 -26.53 14.93 -11.14
CA GLU A 6 -26.92 15.33 -9.78
C GLU A 6 -26.04 16.48 -9.24
N GLY A 7 -25.13 17.04 -10.06
CA GLY A 7 -24.28 18.16 -9.68
C GLY A 7 -23.09 17.80 -8.76
N ASN A 8 -22.79 16.52 -8.55
CA ASN A 8 -21.72 16.09 -7.66
C ASN A 8 -20.36 16.07 -8.35
N ILE A 9 -19.33 16.55 -7.64
CA ILE A 9 -17.95 16.56 -8.15
C ILE A 9 -17.32 15.18 -8.01
N ARG A 10 -17.33 14.39 -9.08
CA ARG A 10 -16.58 13.11 -9.11
C ARG A 10 -15.13 13.33 -9.53
N LYS A 11 -14.19 13.19 -8.58
CA LYS A 11 -12.74 13.17 -8.85
C LYS A 11 -12.30 11.80 -9.37
N THR A 12 -12.65 11.46 -10.60
CA THR A 12 -12.10 10.26 -11.25
C THR A 12 -10.66 10.52 -11.69
N LYS A 13 -9.69 10.05 -10.90
CA LYS A 13 -8.27 10.11 -11.26
C LYS A 13 -7.98 8.97 -12.26
N VAL A 14 -8.14 9.24 -13.55
CA VAL A 14 -7.80 8.29 -14.62
C VAL A 14 -6.30 7.98 -14.52
N ARG A 15 -5.96 6.78 -14.02
CA ARG A 15 -4.58 6.38 -13.68
C ARG A 15 -3.76 5.93 -14.88
N LYS A 16 -4.39 5.65 -16.04
CA LYS A 16 -3.73 5.32 -17.30
C LYS A 16 -4.55 5.85 -18.47
N PHE A 17 -4.01 6.83 -19.18
CA PHE A 17 -4.62 7.38 -20.39
C PHE A 17 -4.21 6.53 -21.59
N GLY A 18 -5.11 5.65 -22.05
CA GLY A 18 -4.95 4.85 -23.25
C GLY A 18 -4.86 5.68 -24.54
N LYS A 19 -4.66 5.01 -25.69
CA LYS A 19 -4.45 5.64 -27.02
C LYS A 19 -5.52 6.69 -27.35
N ARG A 20 -6.81 6.37 -27.13
CA ARG A 20 -7.95 7.28 -27.36
C ARG A 20 -7.83 8.63 -26.64
N TYR A 21 -7.35 8.63 -25.38
CA TYR A 21 -7.12 9.87 -24.63
C TYR A 21 -5.91 10.65 -25.14
N SER A 22 -4.92 9.96 -25.71
CA SER A 22 -3.77 10.59 -26.35
C SER A 22 -4.19 11.27 -27.65
N ASP A 23 -4.98 10.60 -28.48
CA ASP A 23 -5.47 11.12 -29.75
C ASP A 23 -6.37 12.34 -29.51
N GLU A 24 -7.27 12.26 -28.53
CA GLU A 24 -8.15 13.37 -28.17
C GLU A 24 -7.38 14.56 -27.57
N PHE A 25 -6.38 14.32 -26.72
CA PHE A 25 -5.50 15.39 -26.22
C PHE A 25 -4.77 16.08 -27.37
N SER A 26 -4.29 15.29 -28.34
CA SER A 26 -3.60 15.78 -29.53
C SER A 26 -4.52 16.63 -30.39
N ARG A 27 -5.77 16.18 -30.60
CA ARG A 27 -6.81 16.91 -31.32
C ARG A 27 -7.13 18.25 -30.67
N LEU A 28 -7.29 18.28 -29.35
CA LEU A 28 -7.55 19.51 -28.59
C LEU A 28 -6.40 20.50 -28.68
N VAL A 29 -5.16 20.04 -28.54
CA VAL A 29 -3.96 20.90 -28.66
C VAL A 29 -3.78 21.41 -30.09
N ASN A 30 -3.93 20.56 -31.11
CA ASN A 30 -3.87 20.98 -32.51
C ASN A 30 -5.04 21.91 -32.90
N GLY A 31 -6.17 21.83 -32.20
CA GLY A 31 -7.31 22.75 -32.31
C GLY A 31 -7.13 24.08 -31.57
N GLY A 32 -5.92 24.39 -31.07
CA GLY A 32 -5.58 25.69 -30.48
C GLY A 32 -5.72 25.79 -28.96
N LEU A 33 -6.11 24.72 -28.25
CA LEU A 33 -6.15 24.76 -26.79
C LEU A 33 -4.74 24.66 -26.20
N SER A 34 -4.48 25.45 -25.16
CA SER A 34 -3.24 25.32 -24.38
C SER A 34 -3.13 23.95 -23.71
N LEU A 35 -1.90 23.47 -23.50
CA LEU A 35 -1.64 22.13 -22.93
C LEU A 35 -2.38 21.90 -21.60
N CYS A 36 -2.37 22.91 -20.73
CA CYS A 36 -3.07 22.85 -19.44
C CYS A 36 -4.60 22.87 -19.62
N ALA A 37 -5.13 23.64 -20.59
CA ALA A 37 -6.57 23.65 -20.88
C ALA A 37 -7.05 22.31 -21.47
N ALA A 38 -6.33 21.76 -22.44
CA ALA A 38 -6.58 20.43 -22.99
C ALA A 38 -6.46 19.33 -21.92
N GLY A 39 -5.48 19.46 -21.02
CA GLY A 39 -5.27 18.55 -19.90
C GLY A 39 -6.43 18.56 -18.90
N ARG A 40 -6.87 19.76 -18.50
CA ARG A 40 -8.03 19.93 -17.61
C ARG A 40 -9.31 19.37 -18.21
N ARG A 41 -9.51 19.56 -19.53
CA ARG A 41 -10.66 19.02 -20.28
C ARG A 41 -10.70 17.50 -20.28
N LEU A 42 -9.53 16.85 -20.20
CA LEU A 42 -9.40 15.39 -20.15
C LEU A 42 -9.17 14.84 -18.73
N GLY A 43 -9.30 15.66 -17.69
CA GLY A 43 -9.08 15.24 -16.31
C GLY A 43 -7.62 14.85 -16.01
N MET A 44 -6.66 15.32 -16.81
CA MET A 44 -5.24 15.12 -16.57
C MET A 44 -4.71 16.12 -15.53
N GLY A 45 -3.80 15.66 -14.68
CA GLY A 45 -3.00 16.57 -13.85
C GLY A 45 -2.12 17.47 -14.71
N GLU A 46 -1.84 18.67 -14.23
CA GLU A 46 -1.13 19.73 -14.97
C GLU A 46 0.27 19.28 -15.43
N THR A 47 1.02 18.63 -14.53
CA THR A 47 2.33 18.02 -14.86
C THR A 47 2.22 16.97 -15.96
N SER A 48 1.19 16.12 -15.93
CA SER A 48 0.96 15.10 -16.94
C SER A 48 0.60 15.71 -18.29
N ALA A 49 -0.15 16.81 -18.30
CA ALA A 49 -0.50 17.55 -19.51
C ALA A 49 0.72 18.22 -20.14
N LEU A 50 1.59 18.84 -19.34
CA LEU A 50 2.84 19.45 -19.81
C LEU A 50 3.79 18.40 -20.40
N ILE A 51 4.02 17.28 -19.70
CA ILE A 51 4.89 16.20 -20.19
C ILE A 51 4.38 15.66 -21.53
N ARG A 52 3.06 15.47 -21.67
CA ARG A 52 2.46 14.90 -22.86
C ARG A 52 2.40 15.90 -24.03
N GLY A 53 2.07 17.15 -23.75
CA GLY A 53 2.06 18.22 -24.75
C GLY A 53 3.44 18.49 -25.34
N ASN A 54 4.47 18.52 -24.49
CA ASN A 54 5.84 18.67 -24.98
C ASN A 54 6.24 17.49 -25.86
N LYS A 55 5.86 16.25 -25.54
CA LYS A 55 6.09 15.09 -26.43
C LYS A 55 5.40 15.24 -27.79
N LEU A 56 4.16 15.73 -27.82
CA LEU A 56 3.40 15.98 -29.05
C LEU A 56 4.06 17.02 -29.95
N LEU A 57 4.45 18.16 -29.36
CA LEU A 57 5.04 19.29 -30.07
C LEU A 57 6.45 18.96 -30.60
N HIS A 58 7.19 18.11 -29.89
CA HIS A 58 8.55 17.73 -30.28
C HIS A 58 8.65 16.56 -31.26
N GLN A 59 7.60 15.74 -31.43
CA GLN A 59 7.54 14.74 -32.52
C GLN A 59 7.52 15.38 -33.92
N LYS A 60 7.27 16.70 -34.00
CA LYS A 60 7.26 17.48 -35.25
C LYS A 60 8.58 18.19 -35.58
N SER A 61 9.63 18.09 -34.74
CA SER A 61 10.89 18.85 -34.91
C SER A 61 12.09 17.93 -35.20
N GLU A 62 12.81 18.30 -36.27
CA GLU A 62 13.93 17.69 -37.00
C GLU A 62 14.87 16.67 -36.32
N THR A 63 15.17 15.62 -37.09
CA THR A 63 15.63 14.29 -36.69
C THR A 63 17.12 14.17 -36.35
N VAL A 64 17.96 15.18 -36.62
CA VAL A 64 19.43 15.11 -36.37
C VAL A 64 19.87 15.86 -35.12
N SER A 65 19.31 17.06 -34.87
CA SER A 65 19.59 17.85 -33.66
C SER A 65 19.06 17.14 -32.40
N HIS A 66 17.91 16.49 -32.52
CA HIS A 66 17.27 15.76 -31.43
C HIS A 66 18.12 14.58 -30.92
N GLN A 67 18.69 13.78 -31.82
CA GLN A 67 19.47 12.60 -31.43
C GLN A 67 20.80 12.98 -30.77
N LYS A 68 21.44 14.07 -31.22
CA LYS A 68 22.63 14.64 -30.57
C LYS A 68 22.31 15.16 -29.16
N MET A 69 21.20 15.88 -29.01
CA MET A 69 20.72 16.35 -27.71
C MET A 69 20.42 15.20 -26.75
N VAL A 70 19.65 14.19 -27.17
CA VAL A 70 19.33 13.01 -26.34
C VAL A 70 20.60 12.26 -25.95
N SER A 71 21.53 12.08 -26.88
CA SER A 71 22.81 11.44 -26.59
C SER A 71 23.65 12.21 -25.57
N SER A 72 23.67 13.54 -25.65
CA SER A 72 24.32 14.41 -24.67
C SER A 72 23.67 14.27 -23.29
N LEU A 73 22.33 14.30 -23.23
CA LEU A 73 21.57 14.12 -21.99
C LEU A 73 21.83 12.74 -21.36
N ARG A 74 21.86 11.67 -22.17
CA ARG A 74 22.19 10.31 -21.72
C ARG A 74 23.59 10.25 -21.10
N ARG A 75 24.59 10.87 -21.74
CA ARG A 75 25.97 10.95 -21.23
C ARG A 75 26.03 11.72 -19.92
N ALA A 76 25.40 12.88 -19.85
CA ALA A 76 25.35 13.72 -18.65
C ALA A 76 24.72 12.98 -17.47
N TRP A 77 23.57 12.33 -17.69
CA TRP A 77 22.91 11.54 -16.65
C TRP A 77 23.76 10.34 -16.22
N SER A 78 24.36 9.63 -17.18
CA SER A 78 25.22 8.49 -16.88
C SER A 78 26.45 8.90 -16.05
N ALA A 79 27.07 10.02 -16.39
CA ALA A 79 28.21 10.57 -15.65
C ALA A 79 27.80 10.99 -14.23
N CYS A 80 26.67 11.69 -14.08
CA CYS A 80 26.13 12.07 -12.78
C CYS A 80 25.88 10.82 -11.92
N VAL A 81 25.15 9.83 -12.43
CA VAL A 81 24.87 8.57 -11.73
C VAL A 81 26.15 7.81 -11.35
N ARG A 82 27.15 7.72 -12.23
CA ARG A 82 28.41 7.00 -11.95
C ARG A 82 29.29 7.68 -10.89
N ARG A 83 29.26 9.02 -10.82
CA ARG A 83 30.01 9.81 -9.82
C ARG A 83 29.43 9.67 -8.42
N GLN A 84 28.15 9.31 -8.30
CA GLN A 84 27.53 9.15 -7.00
C GLN A 84 27.91 7.81 -6.34
N PRO A 85 28.05 7.79 -5.00
CA PRO A 85 28.20 6.55 -4.24
C PRO A 85 27.12 5.53 -4.63
N SER A 86 27.43 4.24 -4.62
CA SER A 86 26.45 3.16 -4.87
C SER A 86 25.18 3.35 -4.05
N VAL A 87 25.37 3.73 -2.78
CA VAL A 87 24.33 4.05 -1.82
C VAL A 87 23.51 5.29 -2.21
N GLY A 88 22.25 5.07 -2.57
CA GLY A 88 21.32 6.16 -2.90
C GLY A 88 21.71 6.89 -4.19
N ARG A 89 22.47 6.19 -5.06
CA ARG A 89 23.09 6.72 -6.27
C ARG A 89 22.13 7.56 -7.12
N LEU A 90 20.95 6.99 -7.44
CA LEU A 90 19.95 7.65 -8.27
C LEU A 90 19.31 8.86 -7.58
N THR A 91 19.03 8.77 -6.28
CA THR A 91 18.47 9.89 -5.51
C THR A 91 19.46 11.05 -5.41
N ARG A 92 20.73 10.77 -5.15
CA ARG A 92 21.79 11.78 -5.10
C ARG A 92 22.02 12.40 -6.49
N ALA A 93 22.04 11.58 -7.54
CA ALA A 93 22.18 12.05 -8.92
C ALA A 93 21.00 12.94 -9.33
N PHE A 94 19.79 12.61 -8.89
CA PHE A 94 18.62 13.46 -9.13
C PHE A 94 18.72 14.80 -8.40
N LYS A 95 19.20 14.82 -7.15
CA LYS A 95 19.42 16.07 -6.41
C LYS A 95 20.50 16.95 -7.05
N ASP A 96 21.55 16.33 -7.56
CA ASP A 96 22.70 16.99 -8.17
C ASP A 96 22.40 17.53 -9.58
N SER A 97 21.57 16.82 -10.36
CA SER A 97 21.25 17.21 -11.74
C SER A 97 19.78 16.95 -12.10
N PRO A 98 18.83 17.64 -11.43
CA PRO A 98 17.40 17.43 -11.66
C PRO A 98 16.96 17.81 -13.07
N ALA A 99 17.57 18.84 -13.66
CA ALA A 99 17.24 19.32 -15.01
C ALA A 99 17.52 18.26 -16.09
N VAL A 100 18.62 17.50 -15.97
CA VAL A 100 18.97 16.44 -16.93
C VAL A 100 17.97 15.29 -16.84
N PHE A 101 17.60 14.89 -15.61
CA PHE A 101 16.59 13.87 -15.37
C PHE A 101 15.24 14.26 -15.99
N LEU A 102 14.79 15.48 -15.75
CA LEU A 102 13.51 15.98 -16.27
C LEU A 102 13.52 16.01 -17.80
N LYS A 103 14.58 16.53 -18.42
CA LYS A 103 14.74 16.52 -19.88
C LYS A 103 14.74 15.09 -20.43
N LEU A 104 15.48 14.15 -19.84
CA LEU A 104 15.43 12.74 -20.26
C LEU A 104 14.06 12.09 -20.05
N SER A 105 13.34 12.43 -18.99
CA SER A 105 12.00 11.87 -18.77
C SER A 105 11.01 12.29 -19.88
N ILE A 106 11.24 13.45 -20.48
CA ILE A 106 10.46 14.01 -21.58
C ILE A 106 10.93 13.42 -22.91
N TYR A 107 12.23 13.48 -23.21
CA TYR A 107 12.77 13.15 -24.53
C TYR A 107 13.09 11.66 -24.71
N ASP A 108 13.34 10.92 -23.63
CA ASP A 108 13.79 9.52 -23.70
C ASP A 108 13.52 8.73 -22.41
N GLY A 109 12.25 8.76 -21.99
CA GLY A 109 11.83 8.22 -20.71
C GLY A 109 12.02 6.71 -20.57
N ASP A 110 12.00 5.95 -21.66
CA ASP A 110 12.13 4.49 -21.60
C ASP A 110 13.58 4.07 -21.45
N TRP A 111 14.52 4.75 -22.12
CA TRP A 111 15.94 4.60 -21.82
C TRP A 111 16.23 4.98 -20.36
N LEU A 112 15.71 6.11 -19.88
CA LEU A 112 15.95 6.56 -18.50
C LEU A 112 15.46 5.53 -17.48
N LYS A 113 14.27 4.94 -17.67
CA LYS A 113 13.75 3.87 -16.81
C LYS A 113 14.64 2.63 -16.86
N ALA A 114 15.05 2.20 -18.05
CA ALA A 114 15.89 1.01 -18.21
C ALA A 114 17.28 1.21 -17.58
N PHE A 115 17.89 2.37 -17.81
CA PHE A 115 19.16 2.78 -17.23
C PHE A 115 19.08 2.83 -15.71
N ASN A 116 18.09 3.55 -15.16
CA ASN A 116 17.90 3.65 -13.72
C ASN A 116 17.64 2.28 -13.11
N ARG A 117 16.87 1.39 -13.74
CA ARG A 117 16.66 0.02 -13.24
C ARG A 117 17.95 -0.81 -13.11
N ARG A 118 18.95 -0.55 -13.95
CA ARG A 118 20.27 -1.22 -13.89
C ARG A 118 21.16 -0.65 -12.77
N HIS A 119 20.92 0.60 -12.38
CA HIS A 119 21.65 1.31 -11.34
C HIS A 119 20.88 1.47 -10.02
N ASP A 120 19.63 1.02 -10.00
CA ASP A 120 18.84 0.84 -8.80
C ASP A 120 19.45 -0.35 -8.06
N ASP A 121 20.06 -0.08 -6.91
CA ASP A 121 20.65 -1.09 -6.05
C ASP A 121 19.56 -2.07 -5.60
N LYS A 122 19.28 -3.08 -6.43
CA LYS A 122 18.36 -4.20 -6.15
C LYS A 122 18.70 -4.89 -4.81
N GLY A 123 19.92 -4.70 -4.31
CA GLY A 123 20.37 -5.19 -3.01
C GLY A 123 19.89 -4.40 -1.81
N ARG A 124 19.66 -3.08 -1.89
CA ARG A 124 19.26 -2.26 -0.73
C ARG A 124 17.75 -2.27 -0.51
N GLY A 125 16.92 -2.25 -1.56
CA GLY A 125 15.48 -2.46 -1.42
C GLY A 125 15.18 -3.79 -0.71
N LYS A 126 15.89 -4.86 -1.09
CA LYS A 126 15.81 -6.17 -0.44
C LYS A 126 16.40 -6.20 0.98
N ARG A 127 17.58 -5.60 1.23
CA ARG A 127 18.18 -5.58 2.59
C ARG A 127 17.41 -4.69 3.58
N ILE A 128 16.88 -3.56 3.14
CA ILE A 128 16.02 -2.69 3.96
C ILE A 128 14.69 -3.40 4.21
N ALA A 129 14.09 -4.02 3.19
CA ALA A 129 12.89 -4.84 3.36
C ALA A 129 13.14 -5.98 4.36
N ALA A 130 14.23 -6.74 4.23
CA ALA A 130 14.55 -7.84 5.13
C ALA A 130 14.77 -7.37 6.59
N LYS A 131 15.53 -6.28 6.82
CA LYS A 131 15.69 -5.72 8.17
C LYS A 131 14.38 -5.20 8.75
N TRP A 132 13.55 -4.57 7.93
CA TRP A 132 12.23 -4.10 8.35
C TRP A 132 11.31 -5.28 8.67
N VAL A 133 11.28 -6.31 7.82
CA VAL A 133 10.47 -7.52 8.00
C VAL A 133 10.88 -8.23 9.27
N ALA A 134 12.17 -8.47 9.50
CA ALA A 134 12.64 -9.10 10.75
C ALA A 134 12.19 -8.32 12.00
N LYS A 135 12.31 -6.98 11.99
CA LYS A 135 11.83 -6.13 13.09
C LYS A 135 10.30 -6.21 13.24
N ALA A 136 9.56 -6.12 12.12
CA ALA A 136 8.12 -6.20 12.10
C ALA A 136 7.62 -7.56 12.62
N THR A 137 8.27 -8.65 12.23
CA THR A 137 7.96 -10.01 12.69
C THR A 137 8.08 -10.11 14.22
N ALA A 138 9.19 -9.64 14.79
CA ALA A 138 9.38 -9.65 16.23
C ALA A 138 8.31 -8.80 16.96
N SER A 139 8.05 -7.60 16.46
CA SER A 139 7.01 -6.72 17.03
C SER A 139 5.60 -7.30 16.91
N LEU A 140 5.25 -7.93 15.79
CA LEU A 140 3.95 -8.57 15.57
C LEU A 140 3.76 -9.79 16.47
N LYS A 141 4.79 -10.63 16.64
CA LYS A 141 4.73 -11.77 17.56
C LYS A 141 4.60 -11.32 19.02
N SER A 142 5.33 -10.27 19.42
CA SER A 142 5.19 -9.68 20.74
C SER A 142 3.79 -9.11 20.95
N ALA A 143 3.26 -8.35 19.98
CA ALA A 143 1.91 -7.80 20.05
C ALA A 143 0.84 -8.90 20.12
N HIS A 144 1.02 -9.99 19.38
CA HIS A 144 0.14 -11.15 19.44
C HIS A 144 0.11 -11.77 20.85
N ALA A 145 1.28 -12.01 21.44
CA ALA A 145 1.37 -12.53 22.80
C ALA A 145 0.71 -11.59 23.82
N SER A 146 0.94 -10.28 23.71
CA SER A 146 0.30 -9.28 24.58
C SER A 146 -1.21 -9.27 24.45
N LEU A 147 -1.76 -9.40 23.22
CA LEU A 147 -3.20 -9.48 22.99
C LEU A 147 -3.82 -10.76 23.57
N LEU A 148 -3.12 -11.89 23.50
CA LEU A 148 -3.56 -13.15 24.09
C LEU A 148 -3.49 -13.15 25.62
N ALA A 149 -2.58 -12.36 26.20
CA ALA A 149 -2.40 -12.24 27.65
C ALA A 149 -3.41 -11.29 28.32
N LEU A 150 -4.22 -10.55 27.55
CA LEU A 150 -5.22 -9.66 28.11
C LEU A 150 -6.22 -10.42 28.97
N GLU A 151 -6.65 -9.78 30.06
CA GLU A 151 -7.71 -10.32 30.90
C GLU A 151 -8.95 -10.54 30.05
N ILE A 152 -9.57 -9.50 29.50
CA ILE A 152 -10.75 -9.71 28.66
C ILE A 152 -10.32 -10.28 27.30
N PRO A 153 -10.85 -11.45 26.85
CA PRO A 153 -10.48 -12.02 25.56
C PRO A 153 -10.82 -11.04 24.43
N VAL A 154 -9.82 -10.71 23.61
CA VAL A 154 -9.99 -9.90 22.40
C VAL A 154 -9.69 -10.72 21.16
N GLN A 155 -10.41 -10.46 20.06
CA GLN A 155 -10.09 -11.04 18.77
C GLN A 155 -8.77 -10.44 18.26
N VAL A 156 -7.84 -11.30 17.89
CA VAL A 156 -6.60 -10.88 17.24
C VAL A 156 -6.87 -10.62 15.76
N THR A 157 -7.06 -9.35 15.41
CA THR A 157 -7.19 -8.92 14.00
C THR A 157 -5.90 -8.28 13.51
N TRP A 158 -5.70 -8.26 12.20
CA TRP A 158 -4.52 -7.62 11.60
C TRP A 158 -4.38 -6.16 12.00
N THR A 159 -5.50 -5.41 11.96
CA THR A 159 -5.52 -4.00 12.36
C THR A 159 -5.03 -3.82 13.79
N LYS A 160 -5.57 -4.61 14.73
CA LYS A 160 -5.21 -4.52 16.15
C LYS A 160 -3.77 -4.96 16.42
N LEU A 161 -3.30 -5.99 15.71
CA LEU A 161 -1.89 -6.40 15.76
C LEU A 161 -0.95 -5.28 15.31
N THR A 162 -1.23 -4.65 14.17
CA THR A 162 -0.38 -3.58 13.65
C THR A 162 -0.38 -2.33 14.53
N GLU A 163 -1.53 -2.03 15.15
CA GLU A 163 -1.69 -0.94 16.11
C GLU A 163 -0.84 -1.18 17.37
N VAL A 164 -1.00 -2.34 18.00
CA VAL A 164 -0.23 -2.71 19.22
C VAL A 164 1.26 -2.86 18.90
N ALA A 165 1.62 -3.37 17.72
CA ALA A 165 3.02 -3.49 17.29
C ALA A 165 3.68 -2.14 16.96
N GLY A 166 2.93 -1.03 16.95
CA GLY A 166 3.43 0.30 16.58
C GLY A 166 3.89 0.38 15.12
N LEU A 167 3.35 -0.48 14.25
CA LEU A 167 3.73 -0.54 12.84
C LEU A 167 2.83 0.41 12.05
N GLY A 168 3.39 1.56 11.66
CA GLY A 168 2.72 2.47 10.72
C GLY A 168 2.47 1.77 9.37
N PHE A 169 1.33 2.09 8.73
CA PHE A 169 0.92 1.56 7.43
C PHE A 169 1.86 1.99 6.28
N SER A 170 3.08 1.46 6.24
CA SER A 170 3.96 1.64 5.08
C SER A 170 3.49 0.71 3.96
N ARG A 171 2.78 1.28 2.97
CA ARG A 171 2.14 0.52 1.87
C ARG A 171 3.10 -0.39 1.09
N GLY A 172 4.40 -0.10 1.10
CA GLY A 172 5.40 -0.91 0.39
C GLY A 172 5.77 -2.22 1.09
N CYS A 173 5.83 -2.23 2.42
CA CYS A 173 6.36 -3.38 3.17
C CYS A 173 5.25 -4.35 3.62
N MET A 174 4.00 -3.88 3.67
CA MET A 174 2.82 -4.69 4.04
C MET A 174 2.47 -5.78 3.01
N HIS A 175 2.97 -5.66 1.78
CA HIS A 175 2.77 -6.66 0.72
C HIS A 175 3.95 -7.64 0.61
N HIS A 176 4.88 -7.63 1.57
CA HIS A 176 5.97 -8.60 1.59
C HIS A 176 5.42 -10.01 1.87
N PRO A 177 5.86 -11.07 1.16
CA PRO A 177 5.33 -12.43 1.33
C PRO A 177 5.37 -12.92 2.78
N GLU A 178 6.48 -12.69 3.49
CA GLU A 178 6.59 -13.08 4.91
C GLU A 178 5.57 -12.39 5.82
N ILE A 179 5.20 -11.14 5.52
CA ILE A 179 4.17 -10.41 6.28
C ILE A 179 2.78 -10.95 5.97
N ALA A 180 2.54 -11.37 4.73
CA ALA A 180 1.29 -12.04 4.37
C ALA A 180 1.14 -13.38 5.11
N THR A 181 2.21 -14.20 5.17
CA THR A 181 2.22 -15.44 5.96
C THR A 181 2.00 -15.17 7.45
N LEU A 182 2.69 -14.19 8.04
CA LEU A 182 2.49 -13.82 9.44
C LEU A 182 1.07 -13.32 9.74
N ARG A 183 0.44 -12.64 8.79
CA ARG A 183 -0.95 -12.22 8.94
C ARG A 183 -1.86 -13.42 9.06
N GLU A 184 -1.67 -14.45 8.24
CA GLU A 184 -2.47 -15.68 8.30
C GLU A 184 -2.20 -16.49 9.57
N GLU A 185 -0.94 -16.54 10.02
CA GLU A 185 -0.53 -17.24 11.23
C GLU A 185 -1.07 -16.59 12.51
N LEU A 186 -0.97 -15.26 12.60
CA LEU A 186 -1.27 -14.52 13.82
C LEU A 186 -2.72 -14.03 13.91
N CYS A 187 -3.41 -13.84 12.79
CA CYS A 187 -4.80 -13.38 12.84
C CYS A 187 -5.74 -14.53 13.18
N GLU A 188 -6.68 -14.25 14.06
CA GLU A 188 -7.66 -15.21 14.51
C GLU A 188 -8.98 -15.05 13.74
N PRO A 189 -9.45 -16.10 13.04
CA PRO A 189 -10.80 -16.11 12.49
C PRO A 189 -11.84 -15.96 13.61
N VAL A 190 -12.97 -15.30 13.31
CA VAL A 190 -14.03 -15.02 14.30
C VAL A 190 -14.51 -16.28 15.03
N VAL A 191 -14.59 -17.42 14.32
CA VAL A 191 -15.01 -18.70 14.91
C VAL A 191 -14.02 -19.18 15.97
N ARG A 192 -12.71 -19.17 15.65
CA ARG A 192 -11.64 -19.57 16.58
C ARG A 192 -11.60 -18.64 17.81
N PHE A 193 -11.79 -17.34 17.59
CA PHE A 193 -11.89 -16.37 18.68
C PHE A 193 -13.04 -16.70 19.63
N ARG A 194 -14.23 -16.99 19.09
CA ARG A 194 -15.40 -17.31 19.92
C ARG A 194 -15.18 -18.56 20.77
N ASP A 195 -14.58 -19.61 20.20
CA ASP A 195 -14.27 -20.83 20.94
C ASP A 195 -13.24 -20.57 22.06
N ARG A 196 -12.15 -19.86 21.74
CA ARG A 196 -11.14 -19.49 22.74
C ARG A 196 -11.73 -18.62 23.86
N ALA A 197 -12.51 -17.60 23.50
CA ALA A 197 -13.15 -16.71 24.47
C ALA A 197 -14.11 -17.49 25.37
N PHE A 198 -14.87 -18.41 24.80
CA PHE A 198 -15.76 -19.30 25.55
C PHE A 198 -14.98 -20.16 26.56
N ASP A 199 -13.90 -20.82 26.12
CA ASP A 199 -13.08 -21.68 26.99
C ASP A 199 -12.41 -20.89 28.13
N ILE A 200 -11.89 -19.68 27.83
CA ILE A 200 -11.32 -18.79 28.86
C ILE A 200 -12.37 -18.44 29.91
N TRP A 201 -13.59 -18.10 29.49
CA TRP A 201 -14.67 -17.76 30.42
C TRP A 201 -15.11 -18.96 31.27
N LEU A 202 -15.23 -20.15 30.70
CA LEU A 202 -15.52 -21.36 31.48
C LEU A 202 -14.46 -21.63 32.54
N SER A 203 -13.18 -21.46 32.19
CA SER A 203 -12.07 -21.65 33.14
C SER A 203 -12.12 -20.63 34.27
N ARG A 204 -12.31 -19.34 33.96
CA ARG A 204 -12.31 -18.28 34.97
C ARG A 204 -13.51 -18.28 35.89
N LEU A 205 -14.67 -18.60 35.35
CA LEU A 205 -15.90 -18.68 36.12
C LEU A 205 -16.04 -20.04 36.83
N ALA A 206 -15.03 -20.91 36.78
CA ALA A 206 -15.09 -22.21 37.45
C ALA A 206 -15.30 -22.08 38.97
N SER A 207 -14.65 -21.12 39.62
CA SER A 207 -14.78 -20.88 41.07
C SER A 207 -16.04 -20.10 41.47
N ASN A 208 -16.58 -19.28 40.58
CA ASN A 208 -17.82 -18.52 40.81
C ASN A 208 -18.79 -18.77 39.65
N ARG A 209 -19.30 -19.99 39.61
CA ARG A 209 -20.04 -20.51 38.47
C ARG A 209 -21.43 -19.88 38.36
N PRO A 210 -21.82 -19.33 37.21
CA PRO A 210 -23.20 -18.93 36.94
C PRO A 210 -24.17 -20.10 37.13
N LYS A 211 -25.39 -19.84 37.57
CA LYS A 211 -26.42 -20.88 37.74
C LYS A 211 -27.21 -21.14 36.45
N THR A 212 -27.23 -20.17 35.55
CA THR A 212 -27.99 -20.24 34.31
C THR A 212 -27.18 -19.73 33.12
N SER A 213 -27.56 -20.15 31.92
CA SER A 213 -26.97 -19.65 30.67
C SER A 213 -27.19 -18.13 30.50
N ALA A 214 -28.28 -17.59 31.04
CA ALA A 214 -28.57 -16.15 31.01
C ALA A 214 -27.54 -15.36 31.85
N GLN A 215 -27.25 -15.83 33.07
CA GLN A 215 -26.22 -15.22 33.93
C GLN A 215 -24.82 -15.33 33.29
N PHE A 216 -24.51 -16.46 32.65
CA PHE A 216 -23.26 -16.59 31.90
C PHE A 216 -23.15 -15.56 30.78
N ALA A 217 -24.22 -15.36 30.00
CA ALA A 217 -24.23 -14.38 28.91
C ALA A 217 -24.12 -12.94 29.42
N GLU A 218 -24.69 -12.63 30.59
CA GLU A 218 -24.59 -11.31 31.23
C GLU A 218 -23.16 -10.99 31.67
N VAL A 219 -22.50 -11.93 32.35
CA VAL A 219 -21.13 -11.75 32.87
C VAL A 219 -20.08 -11.72 31.74
N THR A 220 -20.27 -12.53 30.69
CA THR A 220 -19.25 -12.71 29.64
C THR A 220 -19.50 -11.86 28.39
N GLY A 221 -20.70 -11.33 28.23
CA GLY A 221 -21.15 -10.66 27.00
C GLY A 221 -21.36 -11.61 25.81
N LEU A 222 -21.16 -12.93 25.96
CA LEU A 222 -21.34 -13.92 24.90
C LEU A 222 -22.83 -14.24 24.68
N ARG A 223 -23.53 -13.33 23.99
CA ARG A 223 -24.98 -13.44 23.73
C ARG A 223 -25.35 -14.52 22.71
N THR A 224 -24.42 -14.91 21.84
CA THR A 224 -24.65 -15.91 20.80
C THR A 224 -23.63 -17.03 20.94
N LEU A 225 -24.13 -18.24 21.17
CA LEU A 225 -23.35 -19.46 21.29
C LEU A 225 -23.70 -20.42 20.16
N SER A 226 -22.69 -21.11 19.61
CA SER A 226 -22.91 -22.20 18.66
C SER A 226 -23.65 -23.37 19.34
N PRO A 227 -24.29 -24.29 18.59
CA PRO A 227 -24.92 -25.47 19.18
C PRO A 227 -23.97 -26.29 20.05
N ALA A 228 -22.72 -26.47 19.62
CA ALA A 228 -21.68 -27.16 20.39
C ALA A 228 -21.33 -26.43 21.69
N GLN A 229 -21.21 -25.09 21.65
CA GLN A 229 -20.94 -24.28 22.84
C GLN A 229 -22.11 -24.31 23.83
N LYS A 230 -23.36 -24.25 23.34
CA LYS A 230 -24.56 -24.39 24.19
C LYS A 230 -24.56 -25.72 24.95
N MET A 231 -24.33 -26.82 24.22
CA MET A 231 -24.26 -28.15 24.81
C MET A 231 -23.15 -28.26 25.87
N ARG A 232 -21.94 -27.75 25.55
CA ARG A 232 -20.81 -27.72 26.51
C ARG A 232 -21.14 -26.88 27.74
N LEU A 233 -21.78 -25.72 27.57
CA LEU A 233 -22.19 -24.86 28.67
C LEU A 233 -23.20 -25.57 29.57
N GLU A 234 -24.22 -26.22 29.00
CA GLU A 234 -25.22 -26.97 29.76
C GLU A 234 -24.60 -28.09 30.59
N VAL A 235 -23.69 -28.88 30.01
CA VAL A 235 -22.95 -29.92 30.74
C VAL A 235 -22.10 -29.30 31.85
N TRP A 236 -21.41 -28.20 31.56
CA TRP A 236 -20.57 -27.52 32.54
C TRP A 236 -21.38 -26.92 33.70
N LEU A 237 -22.55 -26.35 33.46
CA LEU A 237 -23.45 -25.84 34.50
C LEU A 237 -23.98 -26.98 35.40
N LYS A 238 -24.37 -28.12 34.80
CA LYS A 238 -24.92 -29.28 35.52
C LYS A 238 -23.91 -30.02 36.39
N LYS A 239 -22.61 -29.98 36.09
CA LYS A 239 -21.54 -30.63 36.90
C LYS A 239 -21.39 -30.11 38.34
N SER A 240 -22.22 -29.18 38.78
CA SER A 240 -22.20 -28.58 40.12
C SER A 240 -23.55 -28.69 40.85
N SER A 241 -24.50 -29.43 40.26
CA SER A 241 -25.74 -29.89 40.89
C SER A 241 -25.55 -31.33 41.35
#